data_AF-A0A1E4J0M8-F1
#
_entry.id   AF-A0A1E4J0M8-F1
#
_cell.length_a   1.000
_cell.length_b   1.000
_cell.length_c   1.000
_cell.angle_alpha   90.00
_cell.angle_beta   90.00
_cell.angle_gamma   90.00
#
_symmetry.space_group_name_H-M   'P 1'
#
loop_
_entity.id
_entity.type
_entity.pdbx_description
1 polymer ?
#
loop_
_entity_poly.entity_id
_entity_poly.type
_entity_poly.pdbx_seq_one_letter_code
_entity_poly.pdbx_strand_id
1 'polypeptide(L)'
;MSSSDSSSPTFNSIATILETDFRVERSAISPATALSDLGLDSLALMEFVFAVEDAFHLRIPEDRLDPREAGITLQRLCEVIDAESSNGAAAKPAQPAEATA
;
A
#
# COMPACT_ATOMS: atom_id res chain seq x y z
N MET A 1 20.11 12.47 8.34
CA MET A 1 18.77 12.02 7.91
C MET A 1 18.97 11.44 6.53
N SER A 2 18.98 10.11 6.43
CA SER A 2 19.48 9.37 5.27
C SER A 2 18.58 9.57 4.06
N SER A 3 19.03 10.38 3.12
CA SER A 3 18.44 10.54 1.78
C SER A 3 19.10 9.53 0.84
N SER A 4 18.54 8.32 0.74
CA SER A 4 18.74 7.28 -0.29
C SER A 4 17.84 6.14 0.19
N ASP A 5 16.84 5.68 -0.56
CA ASP A 5 17.10 4.77 -1.66
C ASP A 5 15.78 4.42 -2.37
N SER A 6 15.76 4.46 -3.70
CA SER A 6 14.64 3.96 -4.52
C SER A 6 14.46 2.43 -4.43
N SER A 7 15.15 1.75 -3.51
CA SER A 7 15.01 0.32 -3.19
C SER A 7 14.50 0.09 -1.75
N SER A 8 13.68 1.01 -1.22
CA SER A 8 12.92 0.71 0.00
C SER A 8 12.18 -0.63 -0.16
N PRO A 9 12.33 -1.57 0.79
CA PRO A 9 11.72 -2.91 0.70
C PRO A 9 10.20 -2.82 0.54
N THR A 10 9.59 -1.82 1.19
CA THR A 10 8.17 -1.48 1.06
C THR A 10 7.75 -1.21 -0.39
N PHE A 11 8.50 -0.38 -1.11
CA PHE A 11 8.21 -0.06 -2.51
C PHE A 11 8.33 -1.30 -3.39
N ASN A 12 9.37 -2.12 -3.19
CA ASN A 12 9.55 -3.35 -3.96
C ASN A 12 8.37 -4.31 -3.80
N SER A 13 7.88 -4.51 -2.58
CA SER A 13 6.68 -5.33 -2.33
C SER A 13 5.44 -4.77 -3.01
N ILE A 14 5.20 -3.45 -2.89
CA ILE A 14 4.05 -2.79 -3.55
C ILE A 14 4.15 -2.93 -5.08
N ALA A 15 5.33 -2.70 -5.65
CA ALA A 15 5.56 -2.84 -7.07
C ALA A 15 5.30 -4.28 -7.56
N THR A 16 5.69 -5.28 -6.76
CA THR A 16 5.42 -6.69 -7.07
C THR A 16 3.93 -7.03 -7.02
N ILE A 17 3.17 -6.49 -6.07
CA ILE A 17 1.71 -6.64 -6.00
C ILE A 17 1.07 -6.02 -7.26
N LEU A 18 1.47 -4.79 -7.61
CA LEU A 18 0.97 -4.10 -8.81
C LEU A 18 1.26 -4.89 -10.09
N GLU A 19 2.45 -5.46 -10.22
CA GLU A 19 2.84 -6.23 -11.40
C GLU A 19 2.15 -7.61 -11.46
N THR A 20 2.02 -8.29 -10.33
CA THR A 20 1.53 -9.67 -10.28
C THR A 20 0.01 -9.75 -10.26
N ASP A 21 -0.61 -8.97 -9.37
CA ASP A 21 -2.05 -9.02 -9.12
C ASP A 21 -2.81 -8.05 -10.04
N PHE A 22 -2.27 -6.84 -10.21
CA PHE A 22 -2.91 -5.79 -11.00
C PHE A 22 -2.40 -5.67 -12.44
N ARG A 23 -1.39 -6.47 -12.82
CA ARG A 23 -0.79 -6.50 -14.17
C ARG A 23 -0.28 -5.15 -14.67
N VAL A 24 0.16 -4.28 -13.75
CA VAL A 24 0.74 -2.99 -14.08
C VAL A 24 2.17 -3.17 -14.59
N GLU A 25 2.54 -2.44 -15.66
CA GLU A 25 3.90 -2.48 -16.17
C GLU A 25 4.90 -1.87 -15.19
N ARG A 26 6.00 -2.58 -14.92
CA ARG A 26 7.11 -2.10 -14.08
C ARG A 26 7.62 -0.72 -14.50
N SER A 27 7.61 -0.42 -15.80
CA SER A 27 8.03 0.86 -16.35
C SER A 27 7.14 2.04 -15.95
N ALA A 28 5.85 1.79 -15.65
CA ALA A 28 4.90 2.79 -15.17
C ALA A 28 4.94 2.98 -13.64
N ILE A 29 5.49 2.01 -12.92
CA ILE A 29 5.59 2.02 -11.46
C ILE A 29 6.80 2.88 -11.05
N SER A 30 6.51 4.11 -10.62
CA SER A 30 7.50 5.03 -10.07
C SER A 30 6.99 5.63 -8.76
N PRO A 31 7.85 5.93 -7.77
CA PRO A 31 7.44 6.58 -6.53
C PRO A 31 6.65 7.89 -6.77
N ALA A 32 6.95 8.61 -7.85
CA ALA A 32 6.25 9.84 -8.22
C ALA A 32 4.91 9.60 -8.95
N THR A 33 4.63 8.37 -9.41
CA THR A 33 3.39 8.03 -10.10
C THR A 33 2.21 8.08 -9.13
N ALA A 34 1.14 8.77 -9.51
CA ALA A 34 -0.11 8.77 -8.76
C ALA A 34 -0.83 7.43 -8.93
N LEU A 35 -1.55 6.96 -7.91
CA LEU A 35 -2.34 5.74 -7.98
C LEU A 35 -3.39 5.81 -9.11
N SER A 36 -3.97 6.99 -9.32
CA SER A 36 -4.88 7.27 -10.43
C SER A 36 -4.22 7.20 -11.81
N ASP A 37 -2.91 7.43 -11.90
CA ASP A 37 -2.15 7.39 -13.16
C ASP A 37 -1.68 5.97 -13.52
N LEU A 38 -1.82 4.99 -12.62
CA LEU A 38 -1.49 3.59 -12.89
C LEU A 38 -2.50 2.91 -13.84
N GLY A 39 -3.60 3.60 -14.18
CA GLY A 39 -4.68 3.05 -14.99
C GLY A 39 -5.55 2.04 -14.24
N LEU A 40 -5.56 2.10 -12.90
CA LEU A 40 -6.41 1.27 -12.06
C LEU A 40 -7.81 1.88 -11.96
N ASP A 41 -8.84 1.04 -12.11
CA ASP A 41 -10.21 1.43 -11.85
C ASP A 41 -10.46 1.67 -10.36
N SER A 42 -11.55 2.38 -10.02
CA SER A 42 -11.93 2.65 -8.62
C SER A 42 -12.06 1.40 -7.73
N LEU A 43 -12.52 0.28 -8.29
CA LEU A 43 -12.58 -1.01 -7.59
C LEU A 43 -11.17 -1.60 -7.40
N ALA A 44 -10.36 -1.58 -8.46
CA ALA A 44 -8.98 -2.08 -8.42
C ALA A 44 -8.12 -1.29 -7.43
N LEU A 45 -8.31 0.03 -7.32
CA LEU A 45 -7.65 0.86 -6.31
C LEU A 45 -8.00 0.43 -4.88
N MET A 46 -9.28 0.10 -4.63
CA MET A 46 -9.72 -0.40 -3.35
C MET A 46 -9.10 -1.78 -3.06
N GLU A 47 -9.17 -2.72 -4.02
CA GLU A 47 -8.55 -4.04 -3.90
C GLU A 47 -7.02 -3.94 -3.71
N PHE A 48 -6.38 -2.97 -4.35
CA PHE A 48 -4.94 -2.72 -4.22
C PHE A 48 -4.57 -2.29 -2.81
N VAL A 49 -5.29 -1.34 -2.23
CA VAL A 49 -5.05 -0.94 -0.83
C VAL A 49 -5.25 -2.13 0.10
N PHE A 50 -6.30 -2.93 -0.09
CA PHE A 50 -6.53 -4.14 0.71
C PHE A 50 -5.40 -5.17 0.56
N ALA A 51 -4.91 -5.42 -0.66
CA ALA A 51 -3.82 -6.36 -0.92
C ALA A 51 -2.51 -5.90 -0.27
N VAL A 52 -2.26 -4.60 -0.29
CA VAL A 52 -1.10 -3.99 0.38
C VAL A 52 -1.23 -4.10 1.90
N GLU A 53 -2.38 -3.73 2.48
CA GLU A 53 -2.65 -3.89 3.91
C GLU A 53 -2.44 -5.33 4.40
N ASP A 54 -2.95 -6.31 3.65
CA ASP A 54 -2.80 -7.74 3.95
C ASP A 54 -1.34 -8.19 3.83
N ALA A 55 -0.63 -7.79 2.77
CA ALA A 55 0.77 -8.13 2.57
C ALA A 55 1.67 -7.62 3.71
N PHE A 56 1.36 -6.46 4.28
CA PHE A 56 2.11 -5.89 5.40
C PHE A 56 1.49 -6.17 6.78
N HIS A 57 0.37 -6.91 6.84
CA HIS A 57 -0.37 -7.23 8.06
C HIS A 57 -0.69 -5.98 8.92
N LEU A 58 -1.08 -4.89 8.25
CA LEU A 58 -1.40 -3.61 8.88
C LEU A 58 -2.76 -3.08 8.41
N ARG A 59 -3.25 -2.03 9.05
CA ARG A 59 -4.46 -1.31 8.62
C ARG A 59 -4.13 0.16 8.45
N ILE A 60 -4.34 0.67 7.25
CA ILE A 60 -4.19 2.07 6.90
C ILE A 60 -5.56 2.72 7.06
N PRO A 61 -5.76 3.63 8.02
CA PRO A 61 -7.02 4.34 8.12
C PRO A 61 -7.23 5.26 6.90
N GLU A 62 -8.46 5.31 6.40
CA GLU A 62 -8.84 6.14 5.23
C GLU A 62 -8.51 7.64 5.43
N ASP A 63 -8.49 8.11 6.69
CA ASP A 63 -8.07 9.48 7.04
C ASP A 63 -6.59 9.78 6.71
N ARG A 64 -5.75 8.75 6.63
CA ARG A 64 -4.32 8.87 6.29
C ARG A 64 -4.05 8.69 4.80
N LEU A 65 -4.83 7.80 4.17
CA LEU A 65 -4.67 7.45 2.77
C LEU A 65 -6.02 7.05 2.19
N ASP A 66 -6.60 7.92 1.38
CA ASP A 66 -7.78 7.61 0.59
C ASP A 66 -7.34 7.24 -0.84
N PRO A 67 -7.51 5.98 -1.29
CA PRO A 67 -7.18 5.61 -2.67
C PRO A 67 -8.00 6.35 -3.74
N ARG A 68 -9.12 6.96 -3.36
CA ARG A 68 -9.97 7.77 -4.24
C ARG A 68 -9.51 9.22 -4.33
N GLU A 69 -8.65 9.66 -3.44
CA GLU A 69 -8.10 11.01 -3.47
C GLU A 69 -7.14 11.16 -4.65
N ALA A 70 -7.44 12.13 -5.52
CA ALA A 70 -6.58 12.43 -6.65
C ALA A 70 -5.25 13.01 -6.16
N GLY A 71 -4.14 12.41 -6.58
CA GLY A 71 -2.79 12.87 -6.25
C GLY A 71 -2.07 12.06 -5.17
N ILE A 72 -2.67 10.98 -4.64
CA ILE A 72 -1.92 10.02 -3.82
C ILE A 72 -0.91 9.30 -4.71
N THR A 73 0.38 9.44 -4.36
CA THR A 73 1.49 8.80 -5.07
C THR A 73 1.92 7.50 -4.41
N LEU A 74 2.59 6.64 -5.17
CA LEU A 74 3.20 5.42 -4.63
C LEU A 74 4.20 5.73 -3.52
N GLN A 75 4.95 6.84 -3.62
CA GLN A 75 5.83 7.30 -2.55
C GLN A 75 5.04 7.56 -1.27
N ARG A 76 3.90 8.26 -1.37
CA ARG A 76 3.09 8.58 -0.19
C ARG A 76 2.56 7.32 0.49
N LEU A 77 2.10 6.35 -0.29
CA LEU A 77 1.69 5.05 0.21
C LEU A 77 2.84 4.33 0.95
N CYS A 78 4.05 4.33 0.36
CA CYS A 78 5.23 3.75 1.00
C CYS A 78 5.56 4.42 2.34
N GLU A 79 5.49 5.75 2.42
CA GLU A 79 5.76 6.50 3.65
C GLU A 79 4.78 6.15 4.76
N VAL A 80 3.49 6.01 4.43
CA VAL A 80 2.45 5.63 5.40
C VAL A 80 2.69 4.21 5.91
N ILE A 81 2.97 3.26 5.02
CA ILE A 81 3.25 1.88 5.40
C ILE A 81 4.52 1.77 6.24
N ASP A 82 5.58 2.50 5.90
CA ASP A 82 6.84 2.47 6.66
C ASP A 82 6.63 3.04 8.07
N ALA A 83 5.85 4.12 8.19
CA ALA A 83 5.47 4.69 9.48
C ALA A 83 4.65 3.71 10.33
N GLU A 84 3.63 3.05 9.75
CA GLU A 84 2.80 2.08 10.45
C GLU A 84 3.54 0.78 10.77
N SER A 85 4.43 0.31 9.89
CA SER A 85 5.28 -0.88 10.10
C SER A 85 6.28 -0.66 11.24
N SER A 86 6.88 0.53 11.30
CA SER A 86 7.77 0.93 12.40
C SER A 86 7.02 1.09 13.73
N ASN A 87 5.77 1.58 13.69
CA ASN A 87 4.91 1.72 14.86
C ASN A 87 4.23 0.38 15.28
N GLY A 88 4.12 -0.56 14.35
CA GLY A 88 3.40 -1.83 14.45
C GLY A 88 4.14 -2.97 15.16
N ALA A 89 5.42 -2.78 15.53
CA ALA A 89 6.17 -3.74 16.35
C ALA A 89 5.55 -3.98 17.76
N ALA A 90 4.50 -3.24 18.14
CA ALA A 90 3.82 -3.36 19.43
C ALA A 90 2.37 -3.92 19.39
N ALA A 91 1.77 -4.26 18.24
CA ALA A 91 0.35 -4.64 18.21
C ALA A 91 0.03 -5.86 17.33
N LYS A 92 0.28 -7.06 17.86
CA LYS A 92 -0.30 -8.33 17.40
C LYS A 92 -1.70 -8.50 18.03
N PRO A 93 -2.58 -9.35 17.48
CA PRO A 93 -3.59 -9.09 16.47
C PRO A 93 -5.02 -9.04 17.07
N ALA A 94 -5.87 -8.12 16.62
CA ALA A 94 -7.30 -8.18 16.92
C ALA A 94 -8.02 -8.97 15.81
N GLN A 95 -8.05 -10.28 15.96
CA GLN A 95 -9.11 -11.11 15.36
C GLN A 95 -10.36 -10.99 16.26
N PRO A 96 -11.52 -10.55 15.75
CA PRO A 96 -12.80 -11.09 16.18
C PRO A 96 -13.12 -12.22 15.19
N ALA A 97 -12.88 -13.46 15.59
CA ALA A 97 -13.92 -14.34 16.14
C ALA A 97 -14.83 -14.91 15.04
N GLU A 98 -14.42 -16.07 14.52
CA GLU A 98 -15.37 -17.15 14.28
C GLU A 98 -16.12 -17.44 15.59
N ALA A 99 -17.41 -17.12 15.63
CA ALA A 99 -18.48 -17.72 16.42
C ALA A 99 -19.78 -17.05 15.95
N THR A 100 -20.86 -17.74 15.55
CA THR A 100 -21.43 -18.88 16.26
C THR A 100 -22.48 -19.58 15.36
N ALA A 101 -22.57 -20.90 15.55
CA ALA A 101 -23.69 -21.85 15.38
C ALA A 101 -24.49 -21.94 14.07
#